data_AF-A0A9X3BH56-F1
#
_entry.id   AF-A0A9X3BH56-F1
#
_cell.length_a   1.000
_cell.length_b   1.000
_cell.length_c   1.000
_cell.angle_alpha   90.00
_cell.angle_beta   90.00
_cell.angle_gamma   90.00
#
_symmetry.space_group_name_H-M   'P 1'
#
loop_
_entity.id
_entity.type
_entity.pdbx_description
1 polymer ?
#
loop_
_entity_poly.entity_id
_entity_poly.type
_entity_poly.pdbx_seq_one_letter_code
_entity_poly.pdbx_strand_id
1 'polypeptide(L)'
;MMNRKLVLTSFILLFVTCIKANEIILTGYIKNYSNDYFVMGTPIGDNFNRFNYKPSDTVSVNGGKFYTKISCQKPVFIYLNFFKNFIYLPVVPGDSIHIEFDIENQDHYRYIPCQFSGSNSEGHNRFYRYDFFPGNKFNDLRKILTGNATSVNMTTSILEEIKRQTAPFDSLLIRKNISSLYYKIVTKTIQSLLVGETLRKLNNQSVKSIIVPDSVRLKVSESLIQATMMEDSIISQCMLGDITRGTLLSFFQMKKAGSNDMYNFIHDSTIKYKGRDFFFKDYLFRYYGVKNEEYFLGNKILSFHSVGESKDTMRDAVEYYYLKYPNSEYSIAIRKILGSSKEEQSKNNAGQSTGKLKSFGNNIFYLNNAGALHNLKVNEFPQLKNGIVYVDIWATWCRPCLAEMELNYQVDSLLAMIGGKRLYISIDEQSAAPKWNEIIEKKGLGGYHVLAGEKLRKYLDAEFGFAGGAITIPYYIVLKDGQIVYKNAYRPSEFEMLKKQLVDLSK
;
A
#
# COMPACT_ATOMS: atom_id res chain seq x y z
N MET A 1 59.68 -7.87 -16.23
CA MET A 1 59.14 -6.78 -15.38
C MET A 1 58.78 -5.61 -16.30
N MET A 2 57.58 -5.57 -16.88
CA MET A 2 56.33 -5.03 -16.31
C MET A 2 56.35 -3.51 -16.12
N ASN A 3 55.76 -2.76 -17.05
CA ASN A 3 54.69 -1.78 -16.76
C ASN A 3 54.22 -1.08 -18.05
N ARG A 4 53.14 -1.60 -18.64
CA ARG A 4 52.24 -0.83 -19.51
C ARG A 4 51.37 0.03 -18.60
N LYS A 5 51.55 1.36 -18.60
CA LYS A 5 50.56 2.28 -18.06
C LYS A 5 49.45 2.44 -19.11
N LEU A 6 48.32 1.78 -18.87
CA LEU A 6 47.06 2.04 -19.54
C LEU A 6 46.59 3.43 -19.12
N VAL A 7 46.56 4.38 -20.05
CA VAL A 7 45.86 5.66 -19.87
C VAL A 7 44.39 5.38 -20.15
N LEU A 8 43.60 5.21 -19.10
CA LEU A 8 42.14 5.11 -19.20
C LEU A 8 41.58 6.53 -19.27
N THR A 9 41.47 7.10 -20.47
CA THR A 9 40.72 8.34 -20.71
C THR A 9 39.24 8.06 -20.48
N SER A 10 38.74 8.45 -19.31
CA SER A 10 37.32 8.42 -18.98
C SER A 10 36.61 9.54 -19.75
N PHE A 11 35.91 9.18 -20.83
CA PHE A 11 35.04 10.10 -21.57
C PHE A 11 33.75 10.30 -20.77
N ILE A 12 33.72 11.33 -19.91
CA ILE A 12 32.45 11.85 -19.39
C ILE A 12 31.92 12.83 -20.44
N LEU A 13 31.06 12.32 -21.34
CA LEU A 13 30.29 13.18 -22.24
C LEU A 13 29.25 13.95 -21.40
N LEU A 14 29.57 15.18 -21.04
CA LEU A 14 28.62 16.15 -20.49
C LEU A 14 27.69 16.62 -21.61
N PHE A 15 26.64 15.86 -21.89
CA PHE A 15 25.48 16.39 -22.59
C PHE A 15 24.76 17.37 -21.66
N VAL A 16 25.12 18.66 -21.73
CA VAL A 16 24.31 19.74 -21.15
C VAL A 16 23.06 19.88 -22.01
N THR A 17 22.10 19.00 -21.79
CA THR A 17 20.74 19.21 -22.31
C THR A 17 20.12 20.32 -21.48
N CYS A 18 19.65 21.38 -22.15
CA CYS A 18 18.93 22.46 -21.49
C CYS A 18 17.66 21.89 -20.86
N ILE A 19 17.65 21.77 -19.53
CA ILE A 19 16.50 21.28 -18.77
C ILE A 19 15.40 22.34 -18.90
N LYS A 20 14.24 21.99 -19.46
CA LYS A 20 13.09 22.89 -19.44
C LYS A 20 12.74 23.19 -17.99
N ALA A 21 12.29 24.40 -17.67
CA ALA A 21 12.01 24.82 -16.30
C ALA A 21 11.09 23.89 -15.49
N ASN A 22 10.25 23.09 -16.17
CA ASN A 22 9.30 22.15 -15.57
C ASN A 22 9.70 20.67 -15.71
N GLU A 23 10.88 20.37 -16.25
CA GLU A 23 11.40 19.01 -16.34
C GLU A 23 12.33 18.74 -15.16
N ILE A 24 12.22 17.53 -14.61
CA ILE A 24 13.15 16.96 -13.64
C ILE A 24 13.90 15.85 -14.35
N ILE A 25 15.22 15.84 -14.21
CA ILE A 25 16.07 14.73 -14.62
C ILE A 25 16.33 13.86 -13.41
N LEU A 26 15.97 12.59 -13.50
CA LEU A 26 16.27 11.60 -12.47
C LEU A 26 17.16 10.52 -13.08
N THR A 27 18.32 10.32 -12.46
CA THR A 27 19.28 9.29 -12.86
C THR A 27 19.70 8.47 -11.64
N GLY A 28 20.31 7.32 -11.88
CA GLY A 28 20.89 6.59 -10.77
C GLY A 28 21.56 5.29 -11.14
N TYR A 29 22.15 4.68 -10.12
CA TYR A 29 22.77 3.37 -10.17
C TYR A 29 22.33 2.52 -8.98
N ILE A 30 21.72 1.38 -9.29
CA ILE A 30 21.22 0.40 -8.34
C ILE A 30 22.16 -0.81 -8.39
N LYS A 31 23.02 -0.92 -7.38
CA LYS A 31 23.92 -2.07 -7.23
C LYS A 31 23.10 -3.29 -6.79
N ASN A 32 23.49 -4.47 -7.30
CA ASN A 32 22.85 -5.76 -7.06
C ASN A 32 21.36 -5.83 -7.44
N TYR A 33 20.93 -5.04 -8.44
CA TYR A 33 19.55 -5.06 -8.91
C TYR A 33 19.33 -6.13 -9.98
N SER A 34 18.43 -7.08 -9.71
CA SER A 34 18.14 -8.19 -10.61
C SER A 34 17.00 -7.92 -11.61
N ASN A 35 16.22 -6.85 -11.43
CA ASN A 35 15.11 -6.53 -12.33
C ASN A 35 15.54 -5.54 -13.41
N ASP A 36 14.98 -5.66 -14.61
CA ASP A 36 15.27 -4.76 -15.73
C ASP A 36 14.45 -3.46 -15.69
N TYR A 37 13.64 -3.25 -14.65
CA TYR A 37 12.84 -2.05 -14.48
C TYR A 37 12.44 -1.81 -13.03
N PHE A 38 11.92 -0.60 -12.75
CA PHE A 38 11.14 -0.27 -11.57
C PHE A 38 9.96 0.62 -11.99
N VAL A 39 9.03 0.90 -11.07
CA VAL A 39 7.83 1.70 -11.38
C VAL A 39 7.81 2.96 -10.53
N MET A 40 7.44 4.09 -11.12
CA MET A 40 7.30 5.38 -10.43
C MET A 40 5.84 5.76 -10.17
N GLY A 41 5.49 6.11 -8.96
CA GLY A 41 4.26 6.87 -8.69
C GLY A 41 4.47 8.32 -9.12
N THR A 42 4.16 8.63 -10.38
CA THR A 42 4.15 10.01 -10.86
C THR A 42 2.91 10.75 -10.35
N PRO A 43 2.97 12.08 -10.14
CA PRO A 43 1.85 12.85 -9.63
C PRO A 43 0.59 12.73 -10.50
N ILE A 44 -0.58 12.84 -9.87
CA ILE A 44 -1.87 13.03 -10.57
C ILE A 44 -2.25 14.50 -10.39
N GLY A 45 -2.19 15.26 -11.48
CA GLY A 45 -2.10 16.72 -11.45
C GLY A 45 -0.89 17.16 -10.62
N ASP A 46 -1.13 18.00 -9.62
CA ASP A 46 -0.12 18.48 -8.66
C ASP A 46 -0.04 17.62 -7.38
N ASN A 47 -0.67 16.45 -7.33
CA ASN A 47 -0.83 15.69 -6.09
C ASN A 47 0.03 14.43 -6.06
N PHE A 48 0.57 14.12 -4.88
CA PHE A 48 1.30 12.90 -4.61
C PHE A 48 0.44 11.66 -4.91
N ASN A 49 1.05 10.67 -5.56
CA ASN A 49 0.42 9.43 -5.95
C ASN A 49 1.38 8.24 -5.75
N ARG A 50 0.86 7.17 -5.15
CA ARG A 50 1.54 5.88 -4.96
C ARG A 50 0.66 4.67 -5.26
N PHE A 51 -0.55 4.90 -5.73
CA PHE A 51 -1.59 3.87 -5.86
C PHE A 51 -1.95 3.57 -7.32
N ASN A 52 -1.66 4.50 -8.23
CA ASN A 52 -1.98 4.35 -9.64
C ASN A 52 -0.72 4.51 -10.50
N TYR A 53 -0.41 3.49 -11.29
CA TYR A 53 0.74 3.48 -12.17
C TYR A 53 0.28 3.44 -13.63
N LYS A 54 0.87 4.28 -14.47
CA LYS A 54 0.70 4.32 -15.92
C LYS A 54 1.84 3.54 -16.59
N PRO A 55 1.68 3.01 -17.82
CA PRO A 55 2.81 2.34 -18.50
C PRO A 55 4.04 3.24 -18.66
N SER A 56 3.83 4.56 -18.81
CA SER A 56 4.89 5.58 -18.84
C SER A 56 5.67 5.73 -17.54
N ASP A 57 5.17 5.17 -16.44
CA ASP A 57 5.82 5.22 -15.14
C ASP A 57 6.86 4.11 -14.96
N THR A 58 6.91 3.15 -15.88
CA THR A 58 7.94 2.10 -15.88
C THR A 58 9.26 2.70 -16.35
N VAL A 59 10.29 2.57 -15.51
CA VAL A 59 11.66 3.03 -15.81
C VAL A 59 12.54 1.81 -16.01
N SER A 60 13.13 1.70 -17.20
CA SER A 60 14.08 0.64 -17.51
C SER A 60 15.39 0.83 -16.75
N VAL A 61 15.96 -0.29 -16.32
CA VAL A 61 17.26 -0.39 -15.66
C VAL A 61 18.17 -1.27 -16.51
N ASN A 62 19.35 -0.77 -16.87
CA ASN A 62 20.32 -1.52 -17.67
C ASN A 62 21.67 -1.53 -16.94
N GLY A 63 22.12 -2.72 -16.53
CA GLY A 63 23.35 -2.88 -15.74
C GLY A 63 23.32 -2.07 -14.45
N GLY A 64 22.16 -2.01 -13.79
CA GLY A 64 21.91 -1.20 -12.59
C GLY A 64 21.67 0.30 -12.86
N LYS A 65 21.95 0.81 -14.06
CA LYS A 65 21.80 2.23 -14.38
C LYS A 65 20.40 2.54 -14.88
N PHE A 66 19.88 3.71 -14.50
CA PHE A 66 18.61 4.22 -15.03
C PHE A 66 18.64 5.71 -15.30
N TYR A 67 17.75 6.13 -16.19
CA TYR A 67 17.51 7.52 -16.56
C TYR A 67 16.02 7.70 -16.82
N THR A 68 15.45 8.78 -16.31
CA THR A 68 14.08 9.18 -16.64
C THR A 68 13.88 10.68 -16.51
N LYS A 69 12.87 11.18 -17.20
CA LYS A 69 12.41 12.57 -17.12
C LYS A 69 11.02 12.62 -16.55
N ILE A 70 10.80 13.55 -15.64
CA ILE A 70 9.51 13.73 -14.96
C ILE A 70 9.08 15.18 -15.18
N SER A 71 7.84 15.39 -15.60
CA SER A 71 7.27 16.73 -15.73
C SER A 71 6.60 17.14 -14.42
N CYS A 72 6.91 18.33 -13.92
CA CYS A 72 6.45 18.81 -12.63
C CYS A 72 6.34 20.34 -12.63
N GLN A 73 5.17 20.87 -12.26
CA GLN A 73 4.90 22.31 -12.21
C GLN A 73 5.06 22.89 -10.79
N LYS A 74 4.94 22.05 -9.77
CA LYS A 74 4.97 22.43 -8.35
C LYS A 74 5.73 21.40 -7.54
N PRO A 75 6.40 21.79 -6.43
CA PRO A 75 7.03 20.84 -5.52
C PRO A 75 6.08 19.70 -5.13
N VAL A 76 6.54 18.46 -5.26
CA VAL A 76 5.73 17.27 -5.00
C VAL A 76 6.62 16.10 -4.65
N PHE A 77 6.09 15.13 -3.92
CA PHE A 77 6.75 13.84 -3.80
C PHE A 77 6.49 12.95 -5.01
N ILE A 78 7.46 12.10 -5.34
CA ILE A 78 7.29 10.94 -6.21
C ILE A 78 7.63 9.66 -5.44
N TYR A 79 7.04 8.55 -5.85
CA TYR A 79 7.24 7.26 -5.22
C TYR A 79 8.04 6.34 -6.15
N LEU A 80 9.28 6.01 -5.82
CA LEU A 80 10.07 5.06 -6.60
C LEU A 80 9.84 3.66 -6.02
N ASN A 81 9.23 2.75 -6.78
CA ASN A 81 8.89 1.40 -6.35
C ASN A 81 9.82 0.37 -7.00
N PHE A 82 10.77 -0.15 -6.21
CA PHE A 82 11.68 -1.23 -6.56
C PHE A 82 11.18 -2.58 -6.00
N PHE A 83 9.86 -2.79 -6.07
CA PHE A 83 9.12 -3.97 -5.59
C PHE A 83 9.15 -4.16 -4.07
N LYS A 84 10.21 -4.78 -3.54
CA LYS A 84 10.36 -5.00 -2.09
C LYS A 84 10.77 -3.71 -1.35
N ASN A 85 11.22 -2.72 -2.11
CA ASN A 85 11.79 -1.48 -1.59
C ASN A 85 11.19 -0.27 -2.27
N PHE A 86 11.21 0.86 -1.57
CA PHE A 86 10.70 2.09 -2.13
C PHE A 86 11.45 3.31 -1.60
N ILE A 87 11.39 4.40 -2.36
CA ILE A 87 11.92 5.71 -1.97
C ILE A 87 10.84 6.75 -2.21
N TYR A 88 10.49 7.50 -1.18
CA TYR A 88 9.73 8.74 -1.32
C TYR A 88 10.71 9.88 -1.61
N LEU A 89 10.65 10.43 -2.82
CA LEU A 89 11.58 11.45 -3.28
C LEU A 89 10.87 12.80 -3.41
N PRO A 90 11.20 13.83 -2.60
CA PRO A 90 10.73 15.18 -2.86
C PRO A 90 11.40 15.71 -4.12
N VAL A 91 10.64 16.24 -5.07
CA VAL A 91 11.17 16.82 -6.30
C VAL A 91 10.59 18.22 -6.53
N VAL A 92 11.38 19.10 -7.15
CA VAL A 92 10.95 20.44 -7.54
C VAL A 92 11.25 20.71 -9.03
N PRO A 93 10.49 21.62 -9.68
CA PRO A 93 10.73 21.96 -11.09
C PRO A 93 12.19 22.35 -11.34
N GLY A 94 12.81 21.75 -12.38
CA GLY A 94 14.20 21.99 -12.76
C GLY A 94 15.24 21.15 -12.01
N ASP A 95 14.83 20.21 -11.14
CA ASP A 95 15.77 19.34 -10.45
C ASP A 95 16.55 18.42 -11.39
N SER A 96 17.83 18.22 -11.09
CA SER A 96 18.65 17.15 -11.66
C SER A 96 19.20 16.32 -10.50
N ILE A 97 18.63 15.14 -10.29
CA ILE A 97 18.90 14.28 -9.14
C ILE A 97 19.57 13.00 -9.62
N HIS A 98 20.64 12.60 -8.94
CA HIS A 98 21.27 11.30 -9.11
C HIS A 98 21.20 10.50 -7.80
N ILE A 99 20.76 9.25 -7.86
CA ILE A 99 20.64 8.35 -6.70
C ILE A 99 21.50 7.11 -6.90
N GLU A 100 22.36 6.80 -5.94
CA GLU A 100 23.12 5.56 -5.88
C GLU A 100 22.79 4.78 -4.61
N PHE A 101 22.55 3.47 -4.75
CA PHE A 101 22.36 2.58 -3.61
C PHE A 101 22.60 1.12 -3.97
N ASP A 102 22.84 0.29 -2.95
CA ASP A 102 22.93 -1.16 -3.07
C ASP A 102 21.66 -1.80 -2.52
N ILE A 103 20.88 -2.44 -3.38
CA ILE A 103 19.55 -2.94 -2.99
C ILE A 103 19.63 -4.09 -1.98
N GLU A 104 20.76 -4.78 -1.90
CA GLU A 104 20.99 -5.88 -0.94
C GLU A 104 21.53 -5.37 0.41
N ASN A 105 22.04 -4.15 0.48
CA ASN A 105 22.53 -3.55 1.71
C ASN A 105 21.36 -3.04 2.55
N GLN A 106 20.54 -3.97 3.03
CA GLN A 106 19.37 -3.71 3.84
C GLN A 106 19.63 -4.04 5.31
N ASP A 107 19.24 -3.14 6.20
CA ASP A 107 19.11 -3.51 7.61
C ASP A 107 17.81 -4.28 7.87
N HIS A 108 17.61 -4.73 9.12
CA HIS A 108 16.41 -5.45 9.53
C HIS A 108 15.11 -4.63 9.46
N TYR A 109 15.21 -3.30 9.31
CA TYR A 109 14.07 -2.41 9.06
C TYR A 109 13.81 -2.17 7.57
N ARG A 110 14.57 -2.81 6.67
CA ARG A 110 14.59 -2.58 5.21
C ARG A 110 15.19 -1.22 4.81
N TYR A 111 16.11 -0.69 5.63
CA TYR A 111 16.83 0.54 5.31
C TYR A 111 17.81 0.27 4.19
N ILE A 112 17.72 1.06 3.13
CA ILE A 112 18.74 1.04 2.08
C ILE A 112 19.52 2.33 2.16
N PRO A 113 20.78 2.34 2.59
CA PRO A 113 21.61 3.53 2.51
C PRO A 113 21.68 4.05 1.07
N CYS A 114 21.05 5.21 0.84
CA CYS A 114 21.06 5.90 -0.44
C CYS A 114 22.00 7.09 -0.39
N GLN A 115 22.74 7.31 -1.47
CA GLN A 115 23.54 8.52 -1.70
C GLN A 115 22.88 9.34 -2.80
N PHE A 116 22.65 10.61 -2.51
CA PHE A 116 22.10 11.57 -3.45
C PHE A 116 23.17 12.57 -3.89
N SER A 117 23.21 12.89 -5.18
CA SER A 117 24.00 13.99 -5.75
C SER A 117 23.17 14.80 -6.75
N GLY A 118 23.69 15.97 -7.16
CA GLY A 118 22.96 16.94 -7.98
C GLY A 118 22.15 17.95 -7.14
N SER A 119 21.03 18.41 -7.69
CA SER A 119 20.14 19.41 -7.08
C SER A 119 19.68 18.98 -5.69
N ASN A 120 19.72 19.90 -4.72
CA ASN A 120 19.26 19.72 -3.34
C ASN A 120 19.84 18.47 -2.60
N SER A 121 20.95 17.91 -3.07
CA SER A 121 21.48 16.61 -2.64
C SER A 121 21.73 16.49 -1.13
N GLU A 122 22.24 17.53 -0.47
CA GLU A 122 22.39 17.52 1.00
C GLU A 122 21.03 17.45 1.71
N GLY A 123 20.03 18.12 1.16
CA GLY A 123 18.65 18.02 1.60
C GLY A 123 18.07 16.62 1.42
N HIS A 124 18.34 15.96 0.30
CA HIS A 124 17.89 14.59 0.04
C HIS A 124 18.54 13.58 0.99
N ASN A 125 19.87 13.62 1.11
CA ASN A 125 20.63 12.75 2.02
C ASN A 125 20.14 12.89 3.47
N ARG A 126 19.83 14.12 3.91
CA ARG A 126 19.29 14.38 5.23
C ARG A 126 17.84 13.90 5.39
N PHE A 127 16.96 14.24 4.44
CA PHE A 127 15.55 13.87 4.52
C PHE A 127 15.35 12.36 4.44
N TYR A 128 16.07 11.67 3.57
CA TYR A 128 15.97 10.22 3.44
C TYR A 128 16.33 9.49 4.75
N ARG A 129 17.40 9.92 5.43
CA ARG A 129 17.75 9.43 6.77
C ARG A 129 16.68 9.77 7.81
N TYR A 130 16.16 10.99 7.78
CA TYR A 130 15.09 11.41 8.68
C TYR A 130 13.82 10.57 8.49
N ASP A 131 13.40 10.33 7.25
CA ASP A 131 12.17 9.61 6.95
C ASP A 131 12.25 8.14 7.38
N PHE A 132 13.39 7.51 7.09
CA PHE A 132 13.55 6.07 7.24
C PHE A 132 13.46 5.55 8.68
N PHE A 133 13.73 6.35 9.72
CA PHE A 133 13.63 5.93 11.12
C PHE A 133 12.32 6.41 11.77
N PRO A 134 11.14 5.81 11.48
CA PRO A 134 9.84 6.30 11.94
C PRO A 134 9.65 6.20 13.46
N GLY A 135 10.28 5.22 14.12
CA GLY A 135 10.07 4.98 15.55
C GLY A 135 10.55 6.14 16.44
N ASN A 136 11.67 6.78 16.09
CA ASN A 136 12.30 7.77 16.98
C ASN A 136 11.70 9.17 16.85
N LYS A 137 11.25 9.59 15.66
CA LYS A 137 10.75 10.95 15.43
C LYS A 137 9.44 11.29 16.15
N PHE A 138 8.66 10.27 16.56
CA PHE A 138 7.42 10.46 17.32
C PHE A 138 7.61 10.24 18.82
N ASN A 139 8.80 9.84 19.29
CA ASN A 139 9.01 9.53 20.71
C ASN A 139 8.89 10.78 21.59
N ASP A 140 9.46 11.89 21.15
CA ASP A 140 9.40 13.15 21.91
C ASP A 140 7.98 13.71 21.90
N LEU A 141 7.25 13.62 20.78
CA LEU A 141 5.82 13.89 20.73
C LEU A 141 5.05 13.02 21.73
N ARG A 142 5.31 11.70 21.77
CA ARG A 142 4.63 10.81 22.72
C ARG A 142 4.85 11.27 24.16
N LYS A 143 6.08 11.63 24.54
CA LYS A 143 6.38 12.13 25.89
C LYS A 143 5.58 13.39 26.20
N ILE A 144 5.52 14.34 25.26
CA ILE A 144 4.72 15.56 25.39
C ILE A 144 3.24 15.23 25.61
N LEU A 145 2.67 14.31 24.81
CA LEU A 145 1.26 13.94 24.89
C LEU A 145 0.89 13.14 26.14
N THR A 146 1.82 12.42 26.75
CA THR A 146 1.61 11.66 27.99
C THR A 146 1.91 12.47 29.26
N GLY A 147 2.47 13.68 29.13
CA GLY A 147 2.76 14.55 30.26
C GLY A 147 1.53 15.29 30.79
N ASN A 148 1.58 15.69 32.07
CA ASN A 148 0.57 16.57 32.66
C ASN A 148 0.82 18.02 32.24
N ALA A 149 0.20 18.46 31.14
CA ALA A 149 0.34 19.82 30.61
C ALA A 149 -1.02 20.48 30.31
N THR A 150 -1.10 21.80 30.49
CA THR A 150 -2.22 22.62 30.02
C THR A 150 -2.24 22.66 28.49
N SER A 151 -3.36 23.11 27.88
CA SER A 151 -3.45 23.23 26.41
C SER A 151 -2.38 24.15 25.83
N VAL A 152 -2.10 25.28 26.48
CA VAL A 152 -1.08 26.26 26.02
C VAL A 152 0.30 25.62 26.06
N ASN A 153 0.67 25.01 27.18
CA ASN A 153 1.99 24.38 27.34
C ASN A 153 2.19 23.24 26.33
N MET A 154 1.16 22.43 26.11
CA MET A 154 1.19 21.33 25.16
C MET A 154 1.35 21.83 23.72
N THR A 155 0.56 22.83 23.30
CA THR A 155 0.68 23.43 21.97
C THR A 155 2.08 23.99 21.73
N THR A 156 2.62 24.77 22.67
CA THR A 156 3.97 25.33 22.56
C THR A 156 5.02 24.22 22.43
N SER A 157 4.97 23.21 23.29
CA SER A 157 5.94 22.09 23.27
C SER A 157 5.92 21.33 21.94
N ILE A 158 4.73 21.13 21.36
CA ILE A 158 4.58 20.46 20.06
C ILE A 158 5.14 21.33 18.93
N LEU A 159 4.91 22.64 18.95
CA LEU A 159 5.45 23.56 17.95
C LEU A 159 6.97 23.69 18.03
N GLU A 160 7.53 23.71 19.24
CA GLU A 160 8.98 23.67 19.47
C GLU A 160 9.59 22.36 18.96
N GLU A 161 8.93 21.24 19.19
CA GLU A 161 9.37 19.93 18.68
C GLU A 161 9.35 19.88 17.15
N ILE A 162 8.29 20.40 16.52
CA ILE A 162 8.23 20.56 15.06
C ILE A 162 9.40 21.41 14.57
N LYS A 163 9.65 22.57 15.20
CA LYS A 163 10.74 23.48 14.84
C LYS A 163 12.10 22.80 15.00
N ARG A 164 12.30 22.04 16.07
CA ARG A 164 13.54 21.28 16.31
C ARG A 164 13.82 20.28 15.18
N GLN A 165 12.79 19.57 14.71
CA GLN A 165 12.94 18.60 13.62
C GLN A 165 13.13 19.25 12.25
N THR A 166 12.62 20.48 12.02
CA THR A 166 12.84 21.21 10.76
C THR A 166 14.11 22.06 10.74
N ALA A 167 14.65 22.47 11.90
CA ALA A 167 15.82 23.34 12.03
C ALA A 167 17.05 22.92 11.21
N PRO A 168 17.34 21.61 11.03
CA PRO A 168 18.43 21.21 10.13
C PRO A 168 18.23 21.64 8.68
N PHE A 169 17.00 21.74 8.18
CA PHE A 169 16.70 22.23 6.83
C PHE A 169 16.75 23.75 6.74
N ASP A 170 16.43 24.47 7.81
CA ASP A 170 16.62 25.93 7.89
C ASP A 170 18.10 26.27 7.65
N SER A 171 18.99 25.51 8.28
CA SER A 171 20.45 25.66 8.13
C SER A 171 20.92 25.41 6.69
N LEU A 172 20.34 24.41 6.01
CA LEU A 172 20.65 24.11 4.61
C LEU A 172 20.15 25.22 3.68
N LEU A 173 18.96 25.78 3.94
CA LEU A 173 18.42 26.89 3.15
C LEU A 173 19.27 28.15 3.30
N ILE A 174 19.66 28.51 4.51
CA ILE A 174 20.51 29.69 4.79
C ILE A 174 21.85 29.60 4.05
N ARG A 175 22.44 28.39 4.01
CA ARG A 175 23.70 28.11 3.29
C ARG A 175 23.52 28.02 1.78
N LYS A 176 22.28 28.08 1.27
CA LYS A 176 21.91 27.88 -0.14
C LYS A 176 22.24 26.49 -0.70
N ASN A 177 22.32 25.48 0.18
CA ASN A 177 22.59 24.09 -0.22
C ASN A 177 21.30 23.39 -0.72
N ILE A 178 20.13 23.97 -0.44
CA ILE A 178 18.83 23.57 -0.97
C ILE A 178 18.06 24.80 -1.45
N SER A 179 17.17 24.61 -2.43
CA SER A 179 16.26 25.64 -2.92
C SER A 179 15.12 25.94 -1.94
N SER A 180 14.51 27.12 -2.07
CA SER A 180 13.34 27.51 -1.27
C SER A 180 12.13 26.60 -1.52
N LEU A 181 11.95 26.13 -2.76
CA LEU A 181 10.92 25.18 -3.14
C LEU A 181 11.12 23.83 -2.46
N TYR A 182 12.36 23.31 -2.48
CA TYR A 182 12.71 22.05 -1.83
C TYR A 182 12.54 22.13 -0.30
N TYR A 183 13.04 23.21 0.29
CA TYR A 183 12.87 23.50 1.71
C TYR A 183 11.39 23.49 2.12
N LYS A 184 10.53 24.15 1.34
CA LYS A 184 9.10 24.25 1.62
C LYS A 184 8.42 22.88 1.64
N ILE A 185 8.64 22.03 0.62
CA ILE A 185 7.95 20.73 0.53
C ILE A 185 8.43 19.76 1.62
N VAL A 186 9.72 19.77 1.95
CA VAL A 186 10.28 18.91 3.00
C VAL A 186 9.82 19.33 4.39
N THR A 187 9.93 20.61 4.74
CA THR A 187 9.52 21.08 6.08
C THR A 187 8.01 20.97 6.27
N LYS A 188 7.21 21.21 5.23
CA LYS A 188 5.76 20.99 5.27
C LYS A 188 5.39 19.51 5.42
N THR A 189 6.16 18.60 4.83
CA THR A 189 5.97 17.16 5.03
C THR A 189 6.24 16.76 6.48
N ILE A 190 7.35 17.23 7.07
CA ILE A 190 7.68 16.98 8.48
C ILE A 190 6.58 17.52 9.39
N GLN A 191 6.18 18.78 9.19
CA GLN A 191 5.07 19.41 9.92
C GLN A 191 3.78 18.59 9.80
N SER A 192 3.42 18.16 8.59
CA SER A 192 2.21 17.39 8.31
C SER A 192 2.20 16.04 9.03
N LEU A 193 3.31 15.31 9.03
CA LEU A 193 3.41 14.03 9.74
C LEU A 193 3.28 14.19 11.25
N LEU A 194 3.97 15.17 11.84
CA LEU A 194 3.96 15.42 13.29
C LEU A 194 2.58 15.91 13.78
N VAL A 195 1.95 16.82 13.04
CA VAL A 195 0.59 17.31 13.35
C VAL A 195 -0.43 16.20 13.15
N GLY A 196 -0.36 15.45 12.06
CA GLY A 196 -1.27 14.33 11.78
C GLY A 196 -1.24 13.26 12.87
N GLU A 197 -0.04 12.86 13.30
CA GLU A 197 0.12 11.88 14.39
C GLU A 197 -0.40 12.43 15.73
N THR A 198 -0.11 13.70 16.02
CA THR A 198 -0.61 14.38 17.22
C THR A 198 -2.13 14.38 17.27
N LEU A 199 -2.80 14.82 16.20
CA LEU A 199 -4.25 14.85 16.10
C LEU A 199 -4.86 13.46 16.25
N ARG A 200 -4.27 12.45 15.60
CA ARG A 200 -4.70 11.06 15.68
C ARG A 200 -4.62 10.52 17.09
N LYS A 201 -3.53 10.80 17.80
CA LYS A 201 -3.28 10.32 19.16
C LYS A 201 -4.17 11.01 20.18
N LEU A 202 -4.34 12.32 20.07
CA LEU A 202 -5.17 13.11 20.98
C LEU A 202 -6.66 12.79 20.83
N ASN A 203 -7.14 12.56 19.61
CA ASN A 203 -8.59 12.50 19.34
C ASN A 203 -9.13 11.08 19.11
N ASN A 204 -8.32 10.05 19.33
CA ASN A 204 -8.75 8.66 19.24
C ASN A 204 -8.90 8.06 20.65
N GLN A 205 -10.15 7.86 21.07
CA GLN A 205 -10.50 7.34 22.40
C GLN A 205 -9.98 5.91 22.65
N SER A 206 -9.65 5.15 21.60
CA SER A 206 -9.03 3.82 21.77
C SER A 206 -7.58 3.88 22.25
N VAL A 207 -6.93 5.06 22.20
CA VAL A 207 -5.54 5.26 22.64
C VAL A 207 -5.50 5.51 24.15
N LYS A 208 -5.63 4.45 24.94
CA LYS A 208 -5.69 4.49 26.41
C LYS A 208 -4.45 5.12 27.10
N SER A 209 -3.33 5.25 26.40
CA SER A 209 -2.09 5.78 26.97
C SER A 209 -2.05 7.30 27.10
N ILE A 210 -3.03 8.03 26.55
CA ILE A 210 -3.07 9.49 26.54
C ILE A 210 -4.33 9.93 27.27
N ILE A 211 -4.17 10.43 28.50
CA ILE A 211 -5.28 10.84 29.36
C ILE A 211 -5.29 12.37 29.41
N VAL A 212 -5.89 12.97 28.39
CA VAL A 212 -6.00 14.43 28.24
C VAL A 212 -7.48 14.81 28.20
N PRO A 213 -7.95 15.78 29.00
CA PRO A 213 -9.36 16.20 28.99
C PRO A 213 -9.81 16.64 27.60
N ASP A 214 -11.07 16.35 27.25
CA ASP A 214 -11.66 16.65 25.94
C ASP A 214 -11.50 18.12 25.52
N SER A 215 -11.75 19.04 26.45
CA SER A 215 -11.59 20.49 26.21
C SER A 215 -10.14 20.89 25.90
N VAL A 216 -9.16 20.19 26.48
CA VAL A 216 -7.73 20.45 26.28
C VAL A 216 -7.29 19.93 24.92
N ARG A 217 -7.59 18.68 24.59
CA ARG A 217 -7.20 18.09 23.30
C ARG A 217 -7.82 18.81 22.10
N LEU A 218 -9.06 19.29 22.21
CA LEU A 218 -9.72 20.07 21.15
C LEU A 218 -9.00 21.42 20.93
N LYS A 219 -8.72 22.18 21.99
CA LYS A 219 -7.99 23.45 21.90
C LYS A 219 -6.58 23.27 21.33
N VAL A 220 -5.86 22.23 21.77
CA VAL A 220 -4.53 21.90 21.23
C VAL A 220 -4.63 21.60 19.74
N SER A 221 -5.59 20.76 19.33
CA SER A 221 -5.80 20.37 17.94
C SER A 221 -6.07 21.59 17.04
N GLU A 222 -6.97 22.49 17.44
CA GLU A 222 -7.30 23.70 16.69
C GLU A 222 -6.11 24.65 16.58
N SER A 223 -5.42 24.88 17.69
CA SER A 223 -4.26 25.78 17.74
C SER A 223 -3.13 25.29 16.85
N LEU A 224 -2.88 23.97 16.82
CA LEU A 224 -1.87 23.39 15.94
C LEU A 224 -2.23 23.54 14.46
N ILE A 225 -3.47 23.23 14.08
CA ILE A 225 -3.93 23.36 12.70
C ILE A 225 -3.77 24.80 12.20
N GLN A 226 -4.13 25.77 13.05
CA GLN A 226 -3.98 27.20 12.75
C GLN A 226 -2.51 27.61 12.64
N ALA A 227 -1.68 27.25 13.62
CA ALA A 227 -0.29 27.68 13.71
C ALA A 227 0.60 27.12 12.59
N THR A 228 0.34 25.90 12.12
CA THR A 228 1.16 25.28 11.06
C THR A 228 0.65 25.55 9.64
N MET A 229 -0.46 26.28 9.50
CA MET A 229 -1.10 26.61 8.22
C MET A 229 -1.30 25.35 7.37
N MET A 230 -2.03 24.36 7.92
CA MET A 230 -2.30 23.08 7.26
C MET A 230 -3.28 23.23 6.10
N GLU A 231 -2.81 23.78 4.98
CA GLU A 231 -3.61 23.91 3.75
C GLU A 231 -3.66 22.61 2.95
N ASP A 232 -4.84 22.25 2.46
CA ASP A 232 -5.08 21.03 1.68
C ASP A 232 -4.19 20.87 0.44
N SER A 233 -3.81 22.00 -0.19
CA SER A 233 -3.05 22.07 -1.45
C SER A 233 -1.58 21.70 -1.28
N ILE A 234 -0.97 22.07 -0.15
CA ILE A 234 0.41 21.68 0.17
C ILE A 234 0.45 20.26 0.75
N ILE A 235 -0.56 19.88 1.53
CA ILE A 235 -0.63 18.53 2.10
C ILE A 235 -0.77 17.48 0.99
N SER A 236 -1.54 17.74 -0.06
CA SER A 236 -1.70 16.79 -1.16
C SER A 236 -0.41 16.53 -1.94
N GLN A 237 0.58 17.42 -1.85
CA GLN A 237 1.91 17.27 -2.44
C GLN A 237 2.88 16.47 -1.55
N CYS A 238 2.62 16.44 -0.24
CA CYS A 238 3.49 15.82 0.75
C CYS A 238 3.41 14.28 0.70
N MET A 239 4.52 13.63 1.03
CA MET A 239 4.54 12.20 1.32
C MET A 239 3.59 11.86 2.47
N LEU A 240 2.79 10.79 2.28
CA LEU A 240 1.73 10.38 3.20
C LEU A 240 0.72 11.49 3.54
N GLY A 241 0.66 12.53 2.71
CA GLY A 241 -0.25 13.65 2.90
C GLY A 241 -1.71 13.20 2.96
N ASP A 242 -2.08 12.17 2.21
CA ASP A 242 -3.43 11.58 2.22
C ASP A 242 -3.88 11.10 3.61
N ILE A 243 -2.94 10.65 4.45
CA ILE A 243 -3.20 10.24 5.83
C ILE A 243 -3.49 11.46 6.69
N THR A 244 -2.60 12.46 6.69
CA THR A 244 -2.79 13.69 7.48
C THR A 244 -4.05 14.44 7.06
N ARG A 245 -4.31 14.51 5.75
CA ARG A 245 -5.52 15.12 5.20
C ARG A 245 -6.77 14.39 5.70
N GLY A 246 -6.77 13.06 5.68
CA GLY A 246 -7.85 12.25 6.25
C GLY A 246 -8.06 12.52 7.74
N THR A 247 -6.98 12.64 8.52
CA THR A 247 -7.04 12.99 9.94
C THR A 247 -7.66 14.38 10.17
N LEU A 248 -7.25 15.40 9.42
CA LEU A 248 -7.81 16.76 9.52
C LEU A 248 -9.31 16.77 9.21
N LEU A 249 -9.73 16.11 8.13
CA LEU A 249 -11.14 16.00 7.79
C LEU A 249 -11.95 15.29 8.88
N SER A 250 -11.38 14.23 9.44
CA SER A 250 -11.97 13.48 10.53
C SER A 250 -12.20 14.35 11.75
N PHE A 251 -11.19 15.14 12.12
CA PHE A 251 -11.26 16.07 13.24
C PHE A 251 -12.36 17.11 13.03
N PHE A 252 -12.43 17.75 11.86
CA PHE A 252 -13.44 18.77 11.58
C PHE A 252 -14.86 18.20 11.54
N GLN A 253 -15.04 17.01 10.97
CA GLN A 253 -16.34 16.34 10.96
C GLN A 253 -16.76 15.88 12.36
N MET A 254 -15.81 15.37 13.16
CA MET A 254 -16.05 15.00 14.56
C MET A 254 -16.57 16.20 15.34
N LYS A 255 -15.88 17.34 15.22
CA LYS A 255 -16.28 18.60 15.85
C LYS A 255 -17.66 19.06 15.37
N LYS A 256 -17.93 19.00 14.06
CA LYS A 256 -19.24 19.36 13.49
C LYS A 256 -20.36 18.47 14.01
N ALA A 257 -20.08 17.20 14.25
CA ALA A 257 -21.04 16.23 14.79
C ALA A 257 -21.19 16.30 16.33
N GLY A 258 -20.40 17.12 17.03
CA GLY A 258 -20.39 17.14 18.50
C GLY A 258 -19.85 15.83 19.13
N SER A 259 -19.09 15.05 18.37
CA SER A 259 -18.49 13.79 18.84
C SER A 259 -17.16 14.04 19.57
N ASN A 260 -16.83 13.15 20.49
CA ASN A 260 -15.55 13.12 21.19
C ASN A 260 -14.64 11.97 20.69
N ASP A 261 -15.07 11.18 19.71
CA ASP A 261 -14.25 10.13 19.09
C ASP A 261 -14.12 10.41 17.58
N MET A 262 -12.89 10.56 17.11
CA MET A 262 -12.59 10.93 15.72
C MET A 262 -12.81 9.78 14.72
N TYR A 263 -12.86 8.54 15.16
CA TYR A 263 -12.96 7.39 14.25
C TYR A 263 -14.34 6.76 14.25
N ASN A 264 -15.03 6.70 15.39
CA ASN A 264 -16.25 5.90 15.54
C ASN A 264 -17.57 6.65 15.31
N PHE A 265 -17.54 7.92 14.88
CA PHE A 265 -18.75 8.76 14.75
C PHE A 265 -19.36 8.81 13.34
N ILE A 266 -18.64 8.34 12.31
CA ILE A 266 -19.13 8.28 10.94
C ILE A 266 -19.58 6.85 10.67
N HIS A 267 -20.74 6.71 10.04
CA HIS A 267 -21.32 5.43 9.66
C HIS A 267 -21.58 5.38 8.15
N ASP A 268 -21.78 4.17 7.65
CA ASP A 268 -22.30 3.93 6.31
C ASP A 268 -23.52 4.83 6.06
N SER A 269 -23.55 5.50 4.91
CA SER A 269 -24.53 6.55 4.65
C SER A 269 -24.94 6.56 3.18
N THR A 270 -26.23 6.82 2.94
CA THR A 270 -26.76 7.05 1.59
C THR A 270 -26.82 8.55 1.31
N ILE A 271 -26.21 8.97 0.20
CA ILE A 271 -26.25 10.35 -0.27
C ILE A 271 -27.17 10.48 -1.48
N LYS A 272 -27.88 11.61 -1.57
CA LYS A 272 -28.69 11.95 -2.75
C LYS A 272 -27.96 12.96 -3.63
N TYR A 273 -27.71 12.60 -4.88
CA TYR A 273 -27.07 13.47 -5.86
C TYR A 273 -27.75 13.39 -7.22
N LYS A 274 -28.16 14.54 -7.77
CA LYS A 274 -28.90 14.63 -9.05
C LYS A 274 -30.09 13.66 -9.15
N GLY A 275 -30.88 13.54 -8.08
CA GLY A 275 -32.07 12.69 -8.03
C GLY A 275 -31.81 11.19 -7.90
N ARG A 276 -30.56 10.76 -7.73
CA ARG A 276 -30.19 9.36 -7.47
C ARG A 276 -29.56 9.21 -6.10
N ASP A 277 -29.77 8.04 -5.51
CA ASP A 277 -29.20 7.65 -4.23
C ASP A 277 -27.90 6.84 -4.45
N PHE A 278 -26.88 7.11 -3.65
CA PHE A 278 -25.59 6.43 -3.69
C PHE A 278 -25.21 6.00 -2.28
N PHE A 279 -24.94 4.72 -2.08
CA PHE A 279 -24.51 4.19 -0.79
C PHE A 279 -22.99 4.31 -0.62
N PHE A 280 -22.56 4.92 0.47
CA PHE A 280 -21.14 5.06 0.83
C PHE A 280 -20.86 4.32 2.13
N LYS A 281 -19.81 3.50 2.13
CA LYS A 281 -19.19 3.01 3.36
C LYS A 281 -18.62 4.17 4.16
N ASP A 282 -18.62 4.05 5.48
CA ASP A 282 -18.12 5.06 6.42
C ASP A 282 -16.74 5.64 6.03
N TYR A 283 -15.84 4.77 5.61
CA TYR A 283 -14.47 5.11 5.23
C TYR A 283 -14.37 5.90 3.91
N LEU A 284 -15.39 5.88 3.05
CA LEU A 284 -15.49 6.76 1.88
C LEU A 284 -16.39 7.96 2.14
N PHE A 285 -17.47 7.78 2.91
CA PHE A 285 -18.42 8.83 3.25
C PHE A 285 -17.74 9.98 3.99
N ARG A 286 -16.71 9.70 4.79
CA ARG A 286 -15.84 10.69 5.43
C ARG A 286 -15.22 11.71 4.45
N TYR A 287 -15.16 11.42 3.16
CA TYR A 287 -14.59 12.32 2.17
C TYR A 287 -15.66 13.02 1.32
N TYR A 288 -16.94 12.80 1.59
CA TYR A 288 -18.05 13.45 0.90
C TYR A 288 -18.30 14.88 1.43
N GLY A 289 -18.57 15.82 0.53
CA GLY A 289 -18.98 17.18 0.87
C GLY A 289 -17.88 18.06 1.45
N VAL A 290 -16.62 17.63 1.36
CA VAL A 290 -15.46 18.34 1.91
C VAL A 290 -14.80 19.24 0.85
N LYS A 291 -14.05 20.26 1.29
CA LYS A 291 -13.22 21.06 0.38
C LYS A 291 -12.23 20.15 -0.34
N ASN A 292 -12.03 20.35 -1.65
CA ASN A 292 -11.17 19.48 -2.48
C ASN A 292 -11.57 17.98 -2.48
N GLU A 293 -12.86 17.68 -2.31
CA GLU A 293 -13.43 16.33 -2.36
C GLU A 293 -12.96 15.53 -3.58
N GLU A 294 -12.83 16.15 -4.75
CA GLU A 294 -12.34 15.50 -5.98
C GLU A 294 -11.05 14.71 -5.73
N TYR A 295 -10.01 15.37 -5.21
CA TYR A 295 -8.75 14.70 -4.95
C TYR A 295 -8.86 13.71 -3.79
N PHE A 296 -9.52 14.08 -2.68
CA PHE A 296 -9.64 13.22 -1.50
C PHE A 296 -10.33 11.89 -1.81
N LEU A 297 -11.54 11.99 -2.35
CA LEU A 297 -12.38 10.84 -2.64
C LEU A 297 -11.75 10.00 -3.75
N GLY A 298 -11.20 10.65 -4.78
CA GLY A 298 -10.51 9.97 -5.87
C GLY A 298 -9.28 9.20 -5.39
N ASN A 299 -8.42 9.83 -4.59
CA ASN A 299 -7.24 9.19 -4.01
C ASN A 299 -7.61 8.05 -3.05
N LYS A 300 -8.68 8.19 -2.27
CA LYS A 300 -9.13 7.13 -1.36
C LYS A 300 -9.73 5.94 -2.09
N ILE A 301 -10.50 6.14 -3.16
CA ILE A 301 -10.94 5.06 -4.05
C ILE A 301 -9.73 4.28 -4.58
N LEU A 302 -8.69 4.98 -5.09
CA LEU A 302 -7.46 4.34 -5.56
C LEU A 302 -6.73 3.58 -4.44
N SER A 303 -6.63 4.19 -3.25
CA SER A 303 -5.98 3.58 -2.08
C SER A 303 -6.68 2.31 -1.64
N PHE A 304 -8.01 2.32 -1.52
CA PHE A 304 -8.78 1.15 -1.09
C PHE A 304 -8.71 0.02 -2.12
N HIS A 305 -8.79 0.34 -3.42
CA HIS A 305 -8.52 -0.65 -4.46
C HIS A 305 -7.12 -1.26 -4.35
N SER A 306 -6.09 -0.45 -4.09
CA SER A 306 -4.71 -0.94 -3.95
C SER A 306 -4.49 -1.88 -2.77
N VAL A 307 -5.39 -1.88 -1.77
CA VAL A 307 -5.38 -2.80 -0.63
C VAL A 307 -6.46 -3.88 -0.75
N GLY A 308 -6.99 -4.11 -1.95
CA GLY A 308 -7.88 -5.24 -2.24
C GLY A 308 -9.38 -4.99 -2.01
N GLU A 309 -9.81 -3.76 -1.75
CA GLU A 309 -11.23 -3.44 -1.62
C GLU A 309 -11.97 -3.72 -2.93
N SER A 310 -13.11 -4.41 -2.84
CA SER A 310 -13.90 -4.82 -4.01
C SER A 310 -14.43 -3.63 -4.80
N LYS A 311 -14.51 -3.77 -6.12
CA LYS A 311 -15.16 -2.78 -6.98
C LYS A 311 -16.64 -2.60 -6.62
N ASP A 312 -17.29 -3.67 -6.18
CA ASP A 312 -18.72 -3.67 -5.84
C ASP A 312 -18.99 -2.87 -4.56
N THR A 313 -18.12 -2.97 -3.55
CA THR A 313 -18.26 -2.23 -2.29
C THR A 313 -18.04 -0.73 -2.47
N MET A 314 -17.27 -0.35 -3.49
CA MET A 314 -17.00 1.05 -3.84
C MET A 314 -17.85 1.55 -5.03
N ARG A 315 -18.71 0.71 -5.61
CA ARG A 315 -19.40 0.99 -6.88
C ARG A 315 -20.14 2.32 -6.86
N ASP A 316 -20.99 2.52 -5.87
CA ASP A 316 -21.81 3.72 -5.75
C ASP A 316 -20.94 4.98 -5.53
N ALA A 317 -19.84 4.85 -4.79
CA ALA A 317 -18.88 5.95 -4.61
C ALA A 317 -18.14 6.31 -5.91
N VAL A 318 -17.79 5.29 -6.70
CA VAL A 318 -17.15 5.45 -8.02
C VAL A 318 -18.11 6.05 -9.04
N GLU A 319 -19.35 5.59 -9.08
CA GLU A 319 -20.39 6.16 -9.96
C GLU A 319 -20.67 7.61 -9.61
N TYR A 320 -20.88 7.90 -8.32
CA TYR A 320 -20.99 9.27 -7.83
C TYR A 320 -19.79 10.12 -8.25
N TYR A 321 -18.57 9.59 -8.10
CA TYR A 321 -17.34 10.28 -8.46
C TYR A 321 -17.32 10.65 -9.94
N TYR A 322 -17.64 9.71 -10.84
CA TYR A 322 -17.69 9.98 -12.27
C TYR A 322 -18.76 11.01 -12.66
N LEU A 323 -19.90 11.02 -11.96
CA LEU A 323 -20.98 11.97 -12.23
C LEU A 323 -20.68 13.38 -11.75
N LYS A 324 -19.91 13.50 -10.67
CA LYS A 324 -19.53 14.79 -10.09
C LYS A 324 -18.25 15.36 -10.71
N TYR A 325 -17.29 14.50 -11.04
CA TYR A 325 -15.96 14.87 -11.53
C TYR A 325 -15.60 14.16 -12.85
N PRO A 326 -16.39 14.34 -13.92
CA PRO A 326 -16.22 13.59 -15.18
C PRO A 326 -14.86 13.83 -15.87
N ASN A 327 -14.27 15.01 -15.68
CA ASN A 327 -13.01 15.42 -16.32
C ASN A 327 -11.79 15.31 -15.38
N SER A 328 -11.96 14.70 -14.20
CA SER A 328 -10.85 14.54 -13.26
C SER A 328 -9.78 13.60 -13.80
N GLU A 329 -8.51 13.91 -13.55
CA GLU A 329 -7.42 12.96 -13.79
C GLU A 329 -7.56 11.68 -12.96
N TYR A 330 -8.18 11.77 -11.79
CA TYR A 330 -8.53 10.61 -10.97
C TYR A 330 -9.61 9.76 -11.63
N SER A 331 -10.57 10.37 -12.34
CA SER A 331 -11.57 9.59 -13.08
C SER A 331 -10.91 8.70 -14.14
N ILE A 332 -9.85 9.18 -14.81
CA ILE A 332 -9.07 8.38 -15.76
C ILE A 332 -8.36 7.23 -15.02
N ALA A 333 -7.70 7.54 -13.90
CA ALA A 333 -7.01 6.53 -13.07
C ALA A 333 -7.97 5.44 -12.57
N ILE A 334 -9.11 5.84 -12.00
CA ILE A 334 -10.14 4.95 -11.47
C ILE A 334 -10.75 4.11 -12.60
N ARG A 335 -10.98 4.67 -13.80
CA ARG A 335 -11.45 3.86 -14.95
C ARG A 335 -10.45 2.79 -15.34
N LYS A 336 -9.16 3.07 -15.31
CA LYS A 336 -8.13 2.08 -15.66
C LYS A 336 -8.13 0.90 -14.70
N ILE A 337 -8.20 1.16 -13.41
CA ILE A 337 -8.15 0.10 -12.39
C ILE A 337 -9.52 -0.61 -12.23
N LEU A 338 -10.63 0.14 -12.37
CA LEU A 338 -11.97 -0.38 -12.13
C LEU A 338 -12.71 -0.83 -13.39
N GLY A 339 -12.34 -0.35 -14.58
CA GLY A 339 -13.14 -0.43 -15.80
C GLY A 339 -12.44 -0.97 -17.04
N SER A 340 -11.80 -2.14 -16.97
CA SER A 340 -11.69 -3.03 -18.14
C SER A 340 -13.06 -3.65 -18.49
N SER A 341 -14.04 -2.79 -18.78
CA SER A 341 -15.40 -3.16 -19.22
C SER A 341 -16.08 -2.00 -19.95
N LYS A 342 -15.50 -1.56 -21.06
CA LYS A 342 -16.20 -0.71 -22.03
C LYS A 342 -15.89 -1.11 -23.47
N GLU A 343 -16.36 -2.29 -23.87
CA GLU A 343 -16.63 -2.61 -25.28
C GLU A 343 -17.97 -3.34 -25.51
N GLU A 344 -18.73 -3.76 -24.47
CA GLU A 344 -19.96 -4.55 -24.67
C GLU A 344 -21.30 -3.77 -24.70
N GLN A 345 -21.30 -2.43 -24.63
CA GLN A 345 -22.57 -1.66 -24.59
C GLN A 345 -23.07 -1.11 -25.93
N SER A 346 -22.65 -1.67 -27.07
CA SER A 346 -23.31 -1.37 -28.35
C SER A 346 -23.48 -2.62 -29.22
N LYS A 347 -24.44 -3.47 -28.84
CA LYS A 347 -25.28 -4.32 -29.69
C LYS A 347 -25.96 -5.31 -28.76
N ASN A 348 -27.25 -5.10 -28.49
CA ASN A 348 -28.28 -6.11 -28.20
C ASN A 348 -29.46 -5.44 -27.49
N ASN A 349 -30.23 -4.66 -28.24
CA ASN A 349 -31.64 -4.39 -27.90
C ASN A 349 -32.50 -5.19 -28.88
N ALA A 350 -32.78 -6.45 -28.54
CA ALA A 350 -33.96 -7.18 -28.98
C ALA A 350 -34.05 -8.49 -28.19
N GLY A 351 -35.18 -8.71 -27.50
CA GLY A 351 -35.63 -10.06 -27.16
C GLY A 351 -35.53 -10.48 -25.70
N GLN A 352 -36.69 -10.44 -25.04
CA GLN A 352 -37.26 -11.48 -24.18
C GLN A 352 -36.50 -11.99 -22.92
N SER A 353 -37.21 -11.81 -21.81
CA SER A 353 -37.11 -12.59 -20.58
C SER A 353 -37.08 -14.11 -20.82
N THR A 354 -36.01 -14.79 -20.41
CA THR A 354 -36.00 -16.13 -19.79
C THR A 354 -34.68 -16.31 -19.00
N GLY A 355 -34.68 -17.17 -17.99
CA GLY A 355 -33.67 -17.19 -16.92
C GLY A 355 -32.21 -17.59 -17.27
N LYS A 356 -31.41 -17.64 -16.19
CA LYS A 356 -29.97 -17.91 -16.06
C LYS A 356 -29.01 -16.75 -16.37
N LEU A 357 -28.32 -16.31 -15.32
CA LEU A 357 -26.99 -15.69 -15.40
C LEU A 357 -26.00 -16.52 -14.57
N LYS A 358 -25.29 -17.40 -15.28
CA LYS A 358 -23.91 -17.87 -15.00
C LYS A 358 -23.09 -17.35 -16.19
N SER A 359 -21.84 -16.92 -16.14
CA SER A 359 -20.82 -16.67 -15.12
C SER A 359 -19.53 -16.36 -15.87
N PHE A 360 -18.63 -15.54 -15.32
CA PHE A 360 -17.16 -15.68 -15.43
C PHE A 360 -16.54 -14.93 -14.24
N GLY A 361 -15.98 -15.53 -13.17
CA GLY A 361 -15.90 -16.94 -12.77
C GLY A 361 -14.98 -17.12 -11.55
N ASN A 362 -15.50 -17.00 -10.31
CA ASN A 362 -14.84 -17.56 -9.12
C ASN A 362 -15.37 -18.97 -8.89
N ASN A 363 -14.66 -19.97 -9.41
CA ASN A 363 -14.99 -21.36 -9.17
C ASN A 363 -14.52 -21.75 -7.75
N ILE A 364 -15.40 -21.60 -6.76
CA ILE A 364 -15.22 -22.09 -5.39
C ILE A 364 -15.78 -23.51 -5.31
N PHE A 365 -14.96 -24.47 -4.93
CA PHE A 365 -15.34 -25.88 -4.82
C PHE A 365 -15.17 -26.37 -3.39
N TYR A 366 -16.28 -26.56 -2.68
CA TYR A 366 -16.27 -27.14 -1.33
C TYR A 366 -16.18 -28.67 -1.42
N LEU A 367 -15.20 -29.25 -0.73
CA LEU A 367 -15.00 -30.70 -0.63
C LEU A 367 -15.58 -31.20 0.69
N ASN A 368 -16.90 -31.39 0.74
CA ASN A 368 -17.65 -31.63 1.98
C ASN A 368 -17.80 -33.09 2.42
N ASN A 369 -17.09 -34.05 1.79
CA ASN A 369 -17.04 -35.40 2.34
C ASN A 369 -16.05 -35.42 3.51
N ALA A 370 -16.57 -35.18 4.71
CA ALA A 370 -15.87 -35.12 6.01
C ALA A 370 -15.06 -36.38 6.39
N GLY A 371 -14.94 -37.37 5.49
CA GLY A 371 -14.09 -38.55 5.62
C GLY A 371 -13.19 -38.87 4.41
N ALA A 372 -13.14 -38.06 3.35
CA ALA A 372 -12.41 -38.45 2.12
C ALA A 372 -10.97 -37.89 2.00
N LEU A 373 -10.60 -36.88 2.81
CA LEU A 373 -9.22 -36.38 2.83
C LEU A 373 -8.48 -36.89 4.07
N HIS A 374 -8.38 -38.21 4.22
CA HIS A 374 -7.57 -38.81 5.27
C HIS A 374 -6.09 -38.74 4.90
N ASN A 375 -5.27 -38.21 5.80
CA ASN A 375 -3.82 -38.12 5.64
C ASN A 375 -3.36 -37.37 4.38
N LEU A 376 -4.08 -36.30 3.99
CA LEU A 376 -3.85 -35.53 2.75
C LEU A 376 -3.86 -36.39 1.46
N LYS A 377 -4.46 -37.58 1.48
CA LYS A 377 -4.62 -38.40 0.28
C LYS A 377 -5.67 -37.78 -0.63
N VAL A 378 -5.24 -36.94 -1.56
CA VAL A 378 -6.12 -36.32 -2.55
C VAL A 378 -6.52 -37.27 -3.70
N ASN A 379 -6.02 -38.50 -3.71
CA ASN A 379 -6.26 -39.49 -4.77
C ASN A 379 -7.74 -39.86 -4.95
N GLU A 380 -8.54 -39.68 -3.89
CA GLU A 380 -9.99 -39.91 -3.88
C GLU A 380 -10.77 -38.74 -4.53
N PHE A 381 -10.08 -37.64 -4.87
CA PHE A 381 -10.61 -36.50 -5.58
C PHE A 381 -9.98 -36.46 -6.99
N PRO A 382 -10.64 -37.02 -8.03
CA PRO A 382 -10.09 -37.08 -9.39
C PRO A 382 -9.60 -35.72 -9.91
N GLN A 383 -10.29 -34.65 -9.50
CA GLN A 383 -9.96 -33.27 -9.84
C GLN A 383 -8.67 -32.75 -9.18
N LEU A 384 -8.17 -33.35 -8.11
CA LEU A 384 -6.90 -33.01 -7.44
C LEU A 384 -5.80 -34.06 -7.66
N LYS A 385 -6.15 -35.23 -8.17
CA LYS A 385 -5.24 -36.38 -8.32
C LYS A 385 -4.08 -36.12 -9.28
N ASN A 386 -4.32 -35.41 -10.39
CA ASN A 386 -3.31 -35.19 -11.44
C ASN A 386 -2.83 -33.73 -11.45
N GLY A 387 -1.52 -33.55 -11.65
CA GLY A 387 -0.86 -32.26 -11.74
C GLY A 387 -0.39 -31.71 -10.40
N ILE A 388 -0.03 -30.43 -10.41
CA ILE A 388 0.50 -29.72 -9.23
C ILE A 388 -0.67 -29.18 -8.40
N VAL A 389 -0.67 -29.46 -7.10
CA VAL A 389 -1.61 -28.85 -6.13
C VAL A 389 -0.83 -28.10 -5.07
N TYR A 390 -1.05 -26.80 -4.97
CA TYR A 390 -0.52 -25.97 -3.91
C TYR A 390 -1.54 -25.87 -2.78
N VAL A 391 -1.16 -26.38 -1.61
CA VAL A 391 -2.02 -26.53 -0.44
C VAL A 391 -1.69 -25.46 0.59
N ASP A 392 -2.73 -24.74 1.04
CA ASP A 392 -2.68 -23.66 2.02
C ASP A 392 -3.44 -24.07 3.27
N ILE A 393 -2.71 -24.31 4.37
CA ILE A 393 -3.29 -24.69 5.66
C ILE A 393 -3.43 -23.44 6.53
N TRP A 394 -4.68 -23.13 6.90
CA TRP A 394 -5.03 -21.85 7.53
C TRP A 394 -6.16 -21.97 8.56
N ALA A 395 -6.52 -20.86 9.20
CA ALA A 395 -7.71 -20.76 10.04
C ALA A 395 -8.25 -19.33 10.10
N THR A 396 -9.55 -19.16 10.39
CA THR A 396 -10.22 -17.84 10.46
C THR A 396 -9.66 -16.91 11.54
N TRP A 397 -9.02 -17.47 12.57
CA TRP A 397 -8.37 -16.73 13.65
C TRP A 397 -6.89 -16.44 13.38
N CYS A 398 -6.29 -17.03 12.34
CA CYS A 398 -4.90 -16.87 11.99
C CYS A 398 -4.66 -15.57 11.19
N ARG A 399 -4.33 -14.48 11.89
CA ARG A 399 -4.05 -13.18 11.27
C ARG A 399 -2.91 -13.24 10.22
N PRO A 400 -1.79 -13.95 10.44
CA PRO A 400 -0.76 -14.09 9.42
C PRO A 400 -1.25 -14.84 8.17
N CYS A 401 -2.07 -15.87 8.31
CA CYS A 401 -2.67 -16.59 7.18
C CYS A 401 -3.52 -15.66 6.32
N LEU A 402 -4.39 -14.86 6.96
CA LEU A 402 -5.24 -13.89 6.25
C LEU A 402 -4.44 -12.78 5.56
N ALA A 403 -3.22 -12.49 6.03
CA ALA A 403 -2.32 -11.52 5.41
C ALA A 403 -1.59 -12.11 4.19
N GLU A 404 -1.16 -13.38 4.24
CA GLU A 404 -0.60 -14.08 3.08
C GLU A 404 -1.61 -14.19 1.93
N MET A 405 -2.91 -14.31 2.25
CA MET A 405 -3.98 -14.37 1.26
C MET A 405 -4.13 -13.09 0.42
N GLU A 406 -3.62 -11.93 0.87
CA GLU A 406 -3.60 -10.69 0.08
C GLU A 406 -2.69 -10.80 -1.16
N LEU A 407 -1.77 -11.77 -1.15
CA LEU A 407 -0.81 -12.03 -2.23
C LEU A 407 -1.27 -13.18 -3.15
N ASN A 408 -2.46 -13.74 -2.93
CA ASN A 408 -2.93 -14.90 -3.67
C ASN A 408 -3.09 -14.65 -5.17
N TYR A 409 -3.34 -13.42 -5.61
CA TYR A 409 -3.49 -13.12 -7.04
C TYR A 409 -2.27 -13.55 -7.88
N GLN A 410 -1.05 -13.43 -7.34
CA GLN A 410 0.17 -13.84 -8.04
C GLN A 410 0.30 -15.37 -8.08
N VAL A 411 -0.04 -16.03 -6.98
CA VAL A 411 -0.01 -17.49 -6.87
C VAL A 411 -1.06 -18.13 -7.77
N ASP A 412 -2.28 -17.59 -7.79
CA ASP A 412 -3.38 -18.12 -8.60
C ASP A 412 -3.09 -17.92 -10.10
N SER A 413 -2.49 -16.78 -10.48
CA SER A 413 -2.01 -16.54 -11.84
C SER A 413 -0.91 -17.53 -12.26
N LEU A 414 0.03 -17.81 -11.36
CA LEU A 414 1.09 -18.78 -11.59
C LEU A 414 0.53 -20.20 -11.74
N LEU A 415 -0.35 -20.61 -10.84
CA LEU A 415 -0.99 -21.92 -10.89
C LEU A 415 -1.79 -22.10 -12.18
N ALA A 416 -2.56 -21.08 -12.60
CA ALA A 416 -3.26 -21.10 -13.88
C ALA A 416 -2.29 -21.26 -15.07
N MET A 417 -1.14 -20.58 -15.04
CA MET A 417 -0.12 -20.66 -16.11
C MET A 417 0.51 -22.05 -16.22
N ILE A 418 0.77 -22.73 -15.11
CA ILE A 418 1.41 -24.05 -15.08
C ILE A 418 0.40 -25.21 -15.05
N GLY A 419 -0.90 -24.94 -15.17
CA GLY A 419 -1.96 -25.94 -15.03
C GLY A 419 -2.10 -26.53 -13.61
N GLY A 420 -1.57 -25.83 -12.60
CA GLY A 420 -1.67 -26.18 -11.18
C GLY A 420 -3.01 -25.77 -10.56
N LYS A 421 -3.29 -26.32 -9.37
CA LYS A 421 -4.54 -26.11 -8.62
C LYS A 421 -4.27 -25.61 -7.21
N ARG A 422 -5.22 -24.86 -6.66
CA ARG A 422 -5.19 -24.36 -5.28
C ARG A 422 -6.11 -25.19 -4.40
N LEU A 423 -5.61 -25.64 -3.25
CA LEU A 423 -6.40 -26.30 -2.21
C LEU A 423 -6.19 -25.56 -0.88
N TYR A 424 -7.27 -25.06 -0.29
CA TYR A 424 -7.29 -24.50 1.04
C TYR A 424 -7.80 -25.53 2.03
N ILE A 425 -7.05 -25.74 3.11
CA ILE A 425 -7.45 -26.59 4.23
C ILE A 425 -7.53 -25.72 5.48
N SER A 426 -8.75 -25.43 5.92
CA SER A 426 -8.96 -24.77 7.19
C SER A 426 -8.87 -25.77 8.34
N ILE A 427 -8.11 -25.46 9.38
CA ILE A 427 -8.09 -26.21 10.65
C ILE A 427 -9.06 -25.65 11.70
N ASP A 428 -9.97 -24.76 11.29
CA ASP A 428 -11.01 -24.25 12.19
C ASP A 428 -11.89 -25.39 12.74
N GLU A 429 -12.52 -25.14 13.88
CA GLU A 429 -13.57 -26.02 14.40
C GLU A 429 -14.81 -25.98 13.51
N GLN A 430 -15.59 -27.08 13.51
CA GLN A 430 -16.78 -27.18 12.65
C GLN A 430 -17.81 -26.07 12.94
N SER A 431 -17.85 -25.57 14.18
CA SER A 431 -18.69 -24.43 14.58
C SER A 431 -18.33 -23.11 13.89
N ALA A 432 -17.11 -22.96 13.37
CA ALA A 432 -16.66 -21.78 12.66
C ALA A 432 -16.94 -21.82 11.14
N ALA A 433 -17.61 -22.86 10.64
CA ALA A 433 -17.97 -22.99 9.22
C ALA A 433 -18.65 -21.73 8.62
N PRO A 434 -19.57 -21.02 9.32
CA PRO A 434 -20.15 -19.79 8.77
C PRO A 434 -19.09 -18.70 8.51
N LYS A 435 -18.19 -18.49 9.47
CA LYS A 435 -17.10 -17.50 9.37
C LYS A 435 -16.05 -17.90 8.34
N TRP A 436 -15.78 -19.20 8.24
CA TRP A 436 -14.89 -19.77 7.23
C TRP A 436 -15.42 -19.50 5.82
N ASN A 437 -16.70 -19.79 5.56
CA ASN A 437 -17.35 -19.48 4.29
C ASN A 437 -17.37 -17.97 4.01
N GLU A 438 -17.69 -17.15 5.00
CA GLU A 438 -17.66 -15.69 4.87
C GLU A 438 -16.29 -15.18 4.42
N ILE A 439 -15.20 -15.71 5.01
CA ILE A 439 -13.84 -15.32 4.64
C ILE A 439 -13.48 -15.80 3.23
N ILE A 440 -13.86 -17.02 2.85
CA ILE A 440 -13.64 -17.55 1.48
C ILE A 440 -14.28 -16.61 0.45
N GLU A 441 -15.53 -16.23 0.68
CA GLU A 441 -16.27 -15.35 -0.22
C GLU A 441 -15.69 -13.94 -0.22
N LYS A 442 -15.47 -13.35 0.95
CA LYS A 442 -14.95 -11.99 1.11
C LYS A 442 -13.56 -11.80 0.51
N LYS A 443 -12.68 -12.79 0.64
CA LYS A 443 -11.32 -12.77 0.11
C LYS A 443 -11.24 -13.28 -1.33
N GLY A 444 -12.37 -13.72 -1.92
CA GLY A 444 -12.42 -14.24 -3.28
C GLY A 444 -11.52 -15.45 -3.50
N LEU A 445 -11.41 -16.33 -2.50
CA LEU A 445 -10.50 -17.48 -2.56
C LEU A 445 -11.06 -18.52 -3.53
N GLY A 446 -10.67 -18.45 -4.80
CA GLY A 446 -11.02 -19.46 -5.82
C GLY A 446 -10.32 -20.81 -5.57
N GLY A 447 -10.80 -21.88 -6.18
CA GLY A 447 -10.20 -23.21 -6.06
C GLY A 447 -10.94 -24.12 -5.06
N TYR A 448 -10.22 -25.09 -4.50
CA TYR A 448 -10.81 -26.13 -3.65
C TYR A 448 -10.69 -25.79 -2.18
N HIS A 449 -11.73 -26.06 -1.41
CA HIS A 449 -11.83 -25.71 0.01
C HIS A 449 -12.26 -26.90 0.85
N VAL A 450 -11.53 -27.14 1.94
CA VAL A 450 -11.81 -28.17 2.93
C VAL A 450 -11.81 -27.53 4.31
N LEU A 451 -12.86 -27.78 5.09
CA LEU A 451 -12.86 -27.57 6.53
C LEU A 451 -12.47 -28.89 7.20
N ALA A 452 -11.29 -28.94 7.82
CA ALA A 452 -10.70 -30.17 8.31
C ALA A 452 -11.53 -30.78 9.44
N GLY A 453 -11.90 -32.06 9.29
CA GLY A 453 -12.41 -32.87 10.37
C GLY A 453 -11.31 -33.26 11.37
N GLU A 454 -11.71 -33.76 12.54
CA GLU A 454 -10.80 -34.09 13.64
C GLU A 454 -9.65 -35.02 13.23
N LYS A 455 -9.94 -36.07 12.44
CA LYS A 455 -8.93 -37.03 11.95
C LYS A 455 -7.86 -36.35 11.08
N LEU A 456 -8.26 -35.43 10.20
CA LEU A 456 -7.30 -34.72 9.35
C LEU A 456 -6.47 -33.74 10.18
N ARG A 457 -7.07 -33.00 11.12
CA ARG A 457 -6.33 -32.09 12.02
C ARG A 457 -5.27 -32.85 12.83
N LYS A 458 -5.64 -33.98 13.45
CA LYS A 458 -4.70 -34.85 14.18
C LYS A 458 -3.55 -35.35 13.30
N TYR A 459 -3.84 -35.71 12.05
CA TYR A 459 -2.80 -36.08 11.10
C TYR A 459 -1.87 -34.90 10.78
N LEU A 460 -2.42 -33.72 10.52
CA LEU A 460 -1.62 -32.52 10.22
C LEU A 460 -0.70 -32.16 11.40
N ASP A 461 -1.20 -32.23 12.62
CA ASP A 461 -0.40 -32.03 13.85
C ASP A 461 0.71 -33.08 13.96
N ALA A 462 0.39 -34.37 13.81
CA ALA A 462 1.37 -35.45 13.94
C ALA A 462 2.47 -35.43 12.87
N GLU A 463 2.12 -35.11 11.62
CA GLU A 463 3.03 -35.18 10.47
C GLU A 463 3.85 -33.90 10.28
N PHE A 464 3.28 -32.72 10.59
CA PHE A 464 3.89 -31.43 10.29
C PHE A 464 4.09 -30.53 11.52
N GLY A 465 3.58 -30.92 12.68
CA GLY A 465 3.77 -30.21 13.93
C GLY A 465 5.19 -30.35 14.49
N PHE A 466 5.65 -29.32 15.19
CA PHE A 466 6.97 -29.33 15.81
C PHE A 466 6.96 -30.23 17.06
N ALA A 467 7.89 -31.19 17.14
CA ALA A 467 8.06 -32.12 18.26
C ALA A 467 6.78 -32.91 18.64
N GLY A 468 5.91 -33.22 17.66
CA GLY A 468 4.64 -33.94 17.89
C GLY A 468 3.52 -33.07 18.49
N GLY A 469 3.72 -31.75 18.54
CA GLY A 469 2.70 -30.77 18.92
C GLY A 469 1.82 -30.32 17.75
N ALA A 470 1.03 -29.27 17.97
CA ALA A 470 0.14 -28.74 16.93
C ALA A 470 0.92 -28.15 15.74
N ILE A 471 0.34 -28.25 14.54
CA ILE A 471 0.86 -27.59 13.35
C ILE A 471 0.85 -26.06 13.53
N THR A 472 1.94 -25.41 13.13
CA THR A 472 2.01 -23.94 13.13
C THR A 472 1.53 -23.41 11.78
N ILE A 473 0.50 -22.57 11.79
CA ILE A 473 -0.07 -21.95 10.58
C ILE A 473 0.31 -20.46 10.45
N PRO A 474 0.41 -19.91 9.22
CA PRO A 474 0.15 -20.55 7.93
C PRO A 474 1.20 -21.60 7.55
N TYR A 475 0.75 -22.67 6.91
CA TYR A 475 1.61 -23.79 6.49
C TYR A 475 1.29 -24.21 5.05
N TYR A 476 2.31 -24.51 4.26
CA TYR A 476 2.16 -24.75 2.82
C TYR A 476 2.81 -26.05 2.38
N ILE A 477 2.09 -26.79 1.54
CA ILE A 477 2.51 -28.09 0.99
C ILE A 477 2.32 -28.05 -0.53
N VAL A 478 3.17 -28.75 -1.27
CA VAL A 478 2.96 -29.00 -2.70
C VAL A 478 2.79 -30.49 -2.94
N LEU A 479 1.73 -30.84 -3.66
CA LEU A 479 1.51 -32.16 -4.20
C LEU A 479 1.82 -32.15 -5.70
N LYS A 480 2.41 -33.24 -6.22
CA LYS A 480 2.47 -33.55 -7.65
C LYS A 480 1.90 -34.94 -7.85
N ASP A 481 0.87 -35.05 -8.67
CA ASP A 481 0.18 -36.30 -8.99
C ASP A 481 -0.28 -37.08 -7.74
N GLY A 482 -0.83 -36.34 -6.78
CA GLY A 482 -1.40 -36.88 -5.54
C GLY A 482 -0.38 -37.20 -4.44
N GLN A 483 0.91 -36.97 -4.66
CA GLN A 483 1.98 -37.23 -3.69
C GLN A 483 2.61 -35.93 -3.20
N ILE A 484 2.96 -35.87 -1.91
CA ILE A 484 3.66 -34.72 -1.33
C ILE A 484 5.09 -34.68 -1.87
N VAL A 485 5.43 -33.63 -2.61
CA VAL A 485 6.79 -33.38 -3.13
C VAL A 485 7.52 -32.29 -2.35
N TYR A 486 6.77 -31.37 -1.72
CA TYR A 486 7.32 -30.41 -0.76
C TYR A 486 6.47 -30.36 0.50
N LYS A 487 7.05 -30.79 1.63
CA LYS A 487 6.41 -30.68 2.96
C LYS A 487 6.49 -29.28 3.56
N ASN A 488 7.44 -28.46 3.10
CA ASN A 488 7.63 -27.05 3.50
C ASN A 488 7.72 -26.21 2.22
N ALA A 489 6.58 -25.92 1.61
CA ALA A 489 6.54 -25.07 0.42
C ALA A 489 6.72 -23.60 0.80
N TYR A 490 7.25 -22.81 -0.13
CA TYR A 490 7.35 -21.36 0.07
C TYR A 490 5.97 -20.74 0.14
N ARG A 491 5.78 -19.76 1.02
CA ARG A 491 4.48 -19.08 1.19
C ARG A 491 4.26 -18.01 0.10
N PRO A 492 3.04 -17.46 -0.06
CA PRO A 492 2.77 -16.39 -1.04
C PRO A 492 3.74 -15.19 -0.95
N SER A 493 4.13 -14.75 0.24
CA SER A 493 5.11 -13.65 0.43
C SER A 493 6.54 -13.99 0.00
N GLU A 494 6.84 -15.26 -0.28
CA GLU A 494 8.09 -15.76 -0.84
C GLU A 494 7.92 -16.10 -2.34
N PHE A 495 7.10 -15.33 -3.05
CA PHE A 495 6.60 -15.64 -4.40
C PHE A 495 7.65 -16.09 -5.42
N GLU A 496 8.83 -15.48 -5.49
CA GLU A 496 9.86 -15.90 -6.47
C GLU A 496 10.42 -17.30 -6.17
N MET A 497 10.56 -17.65 -4.90
CA MET A 497 11.01 -18.98 -4.48
C MET A 497 9.90 -20.00 -4.74
N LEU A 498 8.65 -19.64 -4.44
CA LEU A 498 7.47 -20.44 -4.77
C LEU A 498 7.33 -20.64 -6.28
N LYS A 499 7.52 -19.59 -7.08
CA LYS A 499 7.46 -19.63 -8.54
C LYS A 499 8.50 -20.57 -9.10
N LYS A 500 9.75 -20.46 -8.66
CA LYS A 500 10.81 -21.39 -9.06
C LYS A 500 10.43 -22.83 -8.66
N GLN A 501 10.00 -23.02 -7.41
CA GLN A 501 9.61 -24.32 -6.87
C GLN A 501 8.49 -24.99 -7.68
N LEU A 502 7.45 -24.24 -8.07
CA LEU A 502 6.32 -24.78 -8.84
C LEU A 502 6.62 -24.94 -10.33
N VAL A 503 7.37 -24.03 -10.95
CA VAL A 503 7.75 -24.13 -12.38
C VAL A 503 8.73 -25.27 -12.63
N ASP A 504 9.65 -25.53 -11.69
CA ASP A 504 10.57 -26.67 -11.81
C ASP A 504 9.84 -28.02 -11.69
N LEU A 505 8.68 -28.05 -11.01
CA LEU A 505 7.81 -29.22 -10.98
C LEU A 505 6.95 -29.39 -12.24
N SER A 506 6.71 -28.32 -13.02
CA SER A 506 5.86 -28.38 -14.22
C SER A 506 6.63 -28.73 -15.50
N LYS A 507 7.96 -28.76 -15.43
CA LYS A 507 8.83 -29.36 -16.45
C LYS A 507 8.82 -30.88 -16.29
#